data_AF-A0A0C1RHU4-F1
#
_entry.id   AF-A0A0C1RHU4-F1
#
_cell.length_a   1.000
_cell.length_b   1.000
_cell.length_c   1.000
_cell.angle_alpha   90.00
_cell.angle_beta   90.00
_cell.angle_gamma   90.00
#
_symmetry.space_group_name_H-M   'P 1'
#
loop_
_entity.id
_entity.type
_entity.pdbx_description
1 polymer ?
#
loop_
_entity_poly.entity_id
_entity_poly.type
_entity_poly.pdbx_seq_one_letter_code
_entity_poly.pdbx_strand_id
1 'polypeptide(L)'
;KFLILKTELSGVPGIKCLIHDPGFGEYLDEICTKIRSELEHYEISLASENLDGQLEQINQIIIDLKDLLWHISKDRIQVALAVRDLVDSQLSDSSIDALTSIQEVLAGIDRLEVRGRDSAGIHIMIQGHDLDLSDVAIKSAIVRRSKDLNYGSGAVREANGCLSFVYKIASEIGELGDNTKALRKLIKSDELLQHALQAESANVIVLGHSRWASVGIISEPNTHPMNSETMNTSNLPFIVAAANGDVDNFADLKKSENLQIPKLITSDSKIIPTIMAQKFEKLGGVSSDLNEAFRETVQSLNGSVAVVANTAVEPNKLSLSLRGSGQGLYVGFAEDTFIVASEPYGLVETTNQYLRLNGESIEARKGTVSGPGEIVTLTMQQAGTLEGITRIAYDGTPLPIDESEIEQAEITTRDIDRRDFPHFLLKEIYEAPQSFQKTLRGKLFQIDSELKVQLSEKEFPHLVSKKLANSKINKIYVIGQGTAAIAGQALSRYLNEETDIPTEDLPATELSGFRLKVDMSNVLVIAISQSGTTTDTNRTVDLARARGASVISIVNRRNSDLAQKAEGVIYTSDGRDIEMSVASTKAFYSQVAAGFLLAIAIADIANGPLKEPSEIAKRNNLLSA
;
A
#
# COMPACT_ATOMS: atom_id res chain seq x y z
N LYS A 1 -21.29 -7.85 -19.79
CA LYS A 1 -22.25 -6.85 -19.25
C LYS A 1 -21.66 -6.14 -18.03
N PHE A 2 -21.41 -6.84 -16.92
CA PHE A 2 -20.79 -6.24 -15.73
C PHE A 2 -19.43 -5.58 -16.00
N LEU A 3 -18.62 -6.14 -16.90
CA LEU A 3 -17.37 -5.51 -17.32
C LEU A 3 -17.60 -4.15 -18.02
N ILE A 4 -18.65 -4.02 -18.83
CA ILE A 4 -19.02 -2.75 -19.47
C ILE A 4 -19.48 -1.76 -18.40
N LEU A 5 -20.37 -2.20 -17.49
CA LEU A 5 -20.83 -1.36 -16.38
C LEU A 5 -19.67 -0.89 -15.49
N LYS A 6 -18.67 -1.74 -15.22
CA LYS A 6 -17.46 -1.34 -14.51
C LYS A 6 -16.80 -0.16 -15.21
N THR A 7 -16.56 -0.25 -16.51
CA THR A 7 -15.93 0.83 -17.29
C THR A 7 -16.76 2.10 -17.30
N GLU A 8 -18.07 2.01 -17.53
CA GLU A 8 -18.96 3.19 -17.62
C GLU A 8 -19.22 3.87 -16.27
N LEU A 9 -19.10 3.13 -15.16
CA LEU A 9 -19.27 3.66 -13.80
C LEU A 9 -17.94 4.06 -13.14
N SER A 10 -16.80 3.79 -13.78
CA SER A 10 -15.49 4.24 -13.29
C SER A 10 -15.32 5.75 -13.46
N GLY A 11 -14.39 6.30 -12.66
CA GLY A 11 -14.07 7.72 -12.67
C GLY A 11 -15.20 8.64 -12.18
N VAL A 12 -14.91 9.92 -12.26
CA VAL A 12 -15.82 11.02 -11.88
C VAL A 12 -17.14 11.02 -12.67
N PRO A 13 -17.17 10.75 -14.00
CA PRO A 13 -18.43 10.69 -14.75
C PRO A 13 -19.42 9.64 -14.21
N GLY A 14 -18.92 8.49 -13.78
CA GLY A 14 -19.73 7.44 -13.16
C GLY A 14 -20.33 7.89 -11.82
N ILE A 15 -19.55 8.60 -10.99
CA ILE A 15 -20.02 9.17 -9.73
C ILE A 15 -21.09 10.25 -9.96
N LYS A 16 -20.88 11.16 -10.93
CA LYS A 16 -21.89 12.14 -11.34
C LYS A 16 -23.20 11.48 -11.75
N CYS A 17 -23.13 10.43 -12.57
CA CYS A 17 -24.30 9.66 -13.00
C CYS A 17 -25.10 9.13 -11.79
N LEU A 18 -24.42 8.49 -10.83
CA LEU A 18 -25.04 7.91 -9.64
C LEU A 18 -25.61 8.97 -8.68
N ILE A 19 -24.99 10.15 -8.59
CA ILE A 19 -25.48 11.26 -7.77
C ILE A 19 -26.71 11.93 -8.40
N HIS A 20 -26.70 12.13 -9.73
CA HIS A 20 -27.80 12.76 -10.45
C HIS A 20 -29.02 11.85 -10.62
N ASP A 21 -28.84 10.53 -10.64
CA ASP A 21 -29.91 9.54 -10.64
C ASP A 21 -29.74 8.50 -9.51
N PRO A 22 -30.18 8.82 -8.27
CA PRO A 22 -30.10 7.89 -7.14
C PRO A 22 -30.89 6.60 -7.35
N GLY A 23 -32.00 6.65 -8.11
CA GLY A 23 -32.84 5.48 -8.39
C GLY A 23 -32.12 4.45 -9.27
N PHE A 24 -31.25 4.90 -10.16
CA PHE A 24 -30.37 4.01 -10.92
C PHE A 24 -29.36 3.29 -10.01
N GLY A 25 -28.80 3.99 -9.01
CA GLY A 25 -27.93 3.39 -8.01
C GLY A 25 -28.62 2.30 -7.20
N GLU A 26 -29.83 2.56 -6.70
CA GLU A 26 -30.64 1.57 -5.96
C GLU A 26 -30.93 0.33 -6.82
N TYR A 27 -31.34 0.53 -8.07
CA TYR A 27 -31.61 -0.56 -9.02
C TYR A 27 -30.38 -1.44 -9.27
N LEU A 28 -29.19 -0.85 -9.41
CA LEU A 28 -27.94 -1.59 -9.58
C LEU A 28 -27.56 -2.39 -8.33
N ASP A 29 -27.79 -1.84 -7.14
CA ASP A 29 -27.50 -2.54 -5.88
C ASP A 29 -28.42 -3.74 -5.67
N GLU A 30 -29.71 -3.62 -6.02
CA GLU A 30 -30.67 -4.73 -6.01
C GLU A 30 -30.22 -5.88 -6.93
N ILE A 31 -29.78 -5.55 -8.15
CA ILE A 31 -29.23 -6.54 -9.09
C ILE A 31 -28.00 -7.21 -8.51
N CYS A 32 -27.05 -6.42 -7.96
CA CYS A 32 -25.83 -6.95 -7.39
C CYS A 32 -26.12 -7.91 -6.23
N THR A 33 -27.07 -7.57 -5.37
CA THR A 33 -27.51 -8.39 -4.24
C THR A 33 -28.11 -9.71 -4.69
N LYS A 34 -28.99 -9.69 -5.71
CA LYS A 34 -29.59 -10.91 -6.26
C LYS A 34 -28.55 -11.87 -6.82
N ILE A 35 -27.61 -11.37 -7.64
CA ILE A 35 -26.58 -12.21 -8.25
C ILE A 35 -25.62 -12.76 -7.20
N ARG A 36 -25.28 -11.97 -6.17
CA ARG A 36 -24.44 -12.45 -5.06
C ARG A 36 -25.08 -13.64 -4.35
N SER A 37 -26.37 -13.59 -4.07
CA SER A 37 -27.11 -14.71 -3.47
C SER A 37 -27.13 -15.95 -4.39
N GLU A 38 -27.34 -15.77 -5.69
CA GLU A 38 -27.29 -16.88 -6.66
C GLU A 38 -25.88 -17.52 -6.72
N LEU A 39 -24.82 -16.71 -6.64
CA LEU A 39 -23.43 -17.20 -6.62
C LEU A 39 -23.10 -18.00 -5.37
N GLU A 40 -23.55 -17.55 -4.20
CA GLU A 40 -23.35 -18.28 -2.95
C GLU A 40 -23.98 -19.68 -3.01
N HIS A 41 -25.18 -19.79 -3.57
CA HIS A 41 -25.83 -21.08 -3.81
C HIS A 41 -25.06 -21.96 -4.80
N TYR A 42 -24.53 -21.36 -5.88
CA TYR A 42 -23.74 -22.07 -6.88
C TYR A 42 -22.43 -22.61 -6.28
N GLU A 43 -21.71 -21.82 -5.48
CA GLU A 43 -20.47 -22.27 -4.82
C GLU A 43 -20.69 -23.44 -3.86
N ILE A 44 -21.80 -23.44 -3.12
CA ILE A 44 -22.16 -24.56 -2.25
C ILE A 44 -22.38 -25.83 -3.09
N SER A 45 -23.03 -25.71 -4.24
CA SER A 45 -23.24 -26.86 -5.14
C SER A 45 -21.94 -27.40 -5.72
N LEU A 46 -20.98 -26.53 -6.05
CA LEU A 46 -19.66 -26.92 -6.59
C LEU A 46 -18.85 -27.78 -5.63
N ALA A 47 -19.00 -27.59 -4.31
CA ALA A 47 -18.30 -28.41 -3.31
C ALA A 47 -18.70 -29.89 -3.34
N SER A 48 -19.84 -30.22 -3.95
CA SER A 48 -20.36 -31.59 -4.07
C SER A 48 -20.11 -32.23 -5.44
N GLU A 49 -19.54 -31.49 -6.39
CA GLU A 49 -19.32 -31.96 -7.76
C GLU A 49 -17.86 -32.34 -8.02
N ASN A 50 -17.65 -33.49 -8.67
CA ASN A 50 -16.32 -33.95 -9.05
C ASN A 50 -15.93 -33.35 -10.42
N LEU A 51 -15.42 -32.11 -10.39
CA LEU A 51 -15.10 -31.32 -11.59
C LEU A 51 -13.61 -31.45 -11.95
N ASP A 52 -13.25 -32.59 -12.55
CA ASP A 52 -11.88 -32.85 -13.03
C ASP A 52 -11.41 -31.74 -13.99
N GLY A 53 -10.40 -30.98 -13.57
CA GLY A 53 -9.67 -29.98 -14.37
C GLY A 53 -10.39 -28.67 -14.70
N GLN A 54 -11.71 -28.55 -14.47
CA GLN A 54 -12.48 -27.32 -14.75
C GLN A 54 -12.67 -26.43 -13.51
N LEU A 55 -12.49 -26.98 -12.31
CA LEU A 55 -12.77 -26.30 -11.05
C LEU A 55 -11.97 -25.00 -10.87
N GLU A 56 -10.71 -24.96 -11.32
CA GLU A 56 -9.87 -23.76 -11.23
C GLU A 56 -10.40 -22.61 -12.11
N GLN A 57 -10.79 -22.91 -13.34
CA GLN A 57 -11.37 -21.92 -14.27
C GLN A 57 -12.71 -21.40 -13.75
N ILE A 58 -13.58 -22.28 -13.24
CA ILE A 58 -14.87 -21.90 -12.65
C ILE A 58 -14.64 -21.00 -11.43
N ASN A 59 -13.72 -21.36 -10.54
CA ASN A 59 -13.39 -20.55 -9.37
C ASN A 59 -12.87 -19.17 -9.77
N GLN A 60 -12.02 -19.07 -10.80
CA GLN A 60 -11.52 -17.78 -11.28
C GLN A 60 -12.68 -16.90 -11.79
N ILE A 61 -13.59 -17.46 -12.58
CA ILE A 61 -14.77 -16.73 -13.08
C ILE A 61 -15.65 -16.24 -11.91
N ILE A 62 -15.84 -17.07 -10.88
CA ILE A 62 -16.61 -16.68 -9.69
C ILE A 62 -15.92 -15.53 -8.94
N ILE A 63 -14.60 -15.59 -8.78
CA ILE A 63 -13.81 -14.53 -8.15
C ILE A 63 -13.95 -13.22 -8.95
N ASP A 64 -13.77 -13.28 -10.27
CA ASP A 64 -13.88 -12.11 -11.15
C ASP A 64 -15.28 -11.50 -11.08
N LEU A 65 -16.33 -12.32 -11.06
CA LEU A 65 -17.70 -11.83 -10.93
C LEU A 65 -17.96 -11.21 -9.55
N LYS A 66 -17.45 -11.81 -8.46
CA LYS A 66 -17.54 -11.21 -7.12
C LYS A 66 -16.83 -9.86 -7.05
N ASP A 67 -15.67 -9.73 -7.68
CA ASP A 67 -14.93 -8.47 -7.75
C ASP A 67 -15.71 -7.42 -8.55
N LEU A 68 -16.35 -7.80 -9.67
CA LEU A 68 -17.19 -6.89 -10.46
C LEU A 68 -18.43 -6.42 -9.69
N LEU A 69 -19.11 -7.32 -8.98
CA LEU A 69 -20.27 -6.96 -8.15
C LEU A 69 -19.86 -6.06 -6.98
N TRP A 70 -18.70 -6.31 -6.40
CA TRP A 70 -18.13 -5.48 -5.35
C TRP A 70 -17.79 -4.08 -5.87
N HIS A 71 -17.11 -3.98 -7.02
CA HIS A 71 -16.78 -2.70 -7.65
C HIS A 71 -18.01 -1.81 -7.81
N ILE A 72 -19.10 -2.35 -8.36
CA ILE A 72 -20.33 -1.58 -8.57
C ILE A 72 -20.96 -1.18 -7.23
N SER A 73 -21.22 -2.15 -6.35
CA SER A 73 -21.98 -1.90 -5.11
C SER A 73 -21.20 -1.11 -4.07
N LYS A 74 -19.92 -1.41 -3.87
CA LYS A 74 -19.09 -0.84 -2.81
C LYS A 74 -18.15 0.24 -3.32
N ASP A 75 -17.45 0.02 -4.42
CA ASP A 75 -16.45 1.00 -4.88
C ASP A 75 -17.08 2.14 -5.68
N ARG A 76 -18.30 2.01 -6.21
CA ARG A 76 -18.97 3.08 -6.97
C ARG A 76 -20.20 3.65 -6.27
N ILE A 77 -21.20 2.82 -5.98
CA ILE A 77 -22.46 3.30 -5.35
C ILE A 77 -22.22 3.87 -3.96
N GLN A 78 -21.49 3.17 -3.08
CA GLN A 78 -21.19 3.72 -1.75
C GLN A 78 -20.29 4.95 -1.80
N VAL A 79 -19.39 5.05 -2.79
CA VAL A 79 -18.59 6.26 -3.00
C VAL A 79 -19.47 7.44 -3.38
N ALA A 80 -20.42 7.26 -4.31
CA ALA A 80 -21.37 8.31 -4.69
C ALA A 80 -22.22 8.78 -3.49
N LEU A 81 -22.69 7.84 -2.65
CA LEU A 81 -23.40 8.16 -1.41
C LEU A 81 -22.50 8.93 -0.42
N ALA A 82 -21.26 8.50 -0.25
CA ALA A 82 -20.31 9.16 0.64
C ALA A 82 -19.92 10.57 0.16
N VAL A 83 -19.78 10.78 -1.16
CA VAL A 83 -19.60 12.11 -1.77
C VAL A 83 -20.81 12.99 -1.48
N ARG A 84 -22.03 12.46 -1.64
CA ARG A 84 -23.26 13.20 -1.31
C ARG A 84 -23.33 13.57 0.17
N ASP A 85 -22.89 12.69 1.06
CA ASP A 85 -22.91 12.92 2.50
C ASP A 85 -21.93 14.00 2.98
N LEU A 86 -20.89 14.33 2.19
CA LEU A 86 -19.90 15.37 2.52
C LEU A 86 -20.46 16.80 2.44
N VAL A 87 -21.66 17.01 1.90
CA VAL A 87 -22.26 18.34 1.73
C VAL A 87 -23.76 18.32 1.97
N ASP A 88 -24.28 19.34 2.67
CA ASP A 88 -25.73 19.48 2.90
C ASP A 88 -26.43 20.33 1.81
N SER A 89 -25.66 21.09 1.03
CA SER A 89 -26.15 21.97 -0.03
C SER A 89 -26.40 21.22 -1.35
N GLN A 90 -26.89 21.95 -2.38
CA GLN A 90 -26.97 21.40 -3.73
C GLN A 90 -25.56 21.20 -4.30
N LEU A 91 -25.39 20.08 -5.02
CA LEU A 91 -24.15 19.75 -5.70
C LEU A 91 -24.15 20.34 -7.11
N SER A 92 -23.14 21.14 -7.43
CA SER A 92 -22.73 21.41 -8.82
C SER A 92 -21.83 20.29 -9.33
N ASP A 93 -21.68 20.17 -10.64
CA ASP A 93 -20.75 19.20 -11.24
C ASP A 93 -19.30 19.43 -10.77
N SER A 94 -18.84 20.68 -10.65
CA SER A 94 -17.48 20.97 -10.14
C SER A 94 -17.31 20.58 -8.67
N SER A 95 -18.34 20.79 -7.86
CA SER A 95 -18.31 20.37 -6.45
C SER A 95 -18.26 18.84 -6.31
N ILE A 96 -18.92 18.11 -7.21
CA ILE A 96 -18.85 16.63 -7.24
C ILE A 96 -17.41 16.18 -7.55
N ASP A 97 -16.72 16.83 -8.48
CA ASP A 97 -15.35 16.48 -8.86
C ASP A 97 -14.41 16.60 -7.66
N ALA A 98 -14.44 17.77 -7.03
CA ALA A 98 -13.60 18.05 -5.87
C ALA A 98 -13.94 17.16 -4.66
N LEU A 99 -15.23 16.96 -4.37
CA LEU A 99 -15.67 16.10 -3.27
C LEU A 99 -15.36 14.63 -3.54
N THR A 100 -15.31 14.19 -4.80
CA THR A 100 -14.85 12.85 -5.18
C THR A 100 -13.37 12.68 -4.83
N SER A 101 -12.49 13.61 -5.20
CA SER A 101 -11.07 13.55 -4.82
C SER A 101 -10.88 13.58 -3.29
N ILE A 102 -11.68 14.36 -2.57
CA ILE A 102 -11.67 14.38 -1.10
C ILE A 102 -12.09 13.02 -0.53
N GLN A 103 -13.18 12.45 -1.07
CA GLN A 103 -13.70 11.14 -0.67
C GLN A 103 -12.67 10.02 -0.89
N GLU A 104 -12.02 10.01 -2.06
CA GLU A 104 -11.00 9.01 -2.41
C GLU A 104 -9.82 9.05 -1.44
N VAL A 105 -9.33 10.25 -1.08
CA VAL A 105 -8.26 10.38 -0.08
C VAL A 105 -8.72 9.89 1.29
N LEU A 106 -9.94 10.23 1.72
CA LEU A 106 -10.48 9.77 3.00
C LEU A 106 -10.66 8.23 3.02
N ALA A 107 -11.15 7.64 1.94
CA ALA A 107 -11.29 6.20 1.81
C ALA A 107 -9.91 5.50 1.74
N GLY A 108 -8.92 6.13 1.12
CA GLY A 108 -7.52 5.70 1.17
C GLY A 108 -6.97 5.66 2.60
N ILE A 109 -7.25 6.70 3.41
CA ILE A 109 -6.89 6.71 4.83
C ILE A 109 -7.58 5.56 5.57
N ASP A 110 -8.88 5.33 5.34
CA ASP A 110 -9.63 4.23 5.97
C ASP A 110 -9.00 2.85 5.72
N ARG A 111 -8.43 2.63 4.53
CA ARG A 111 -7.81 1.34 4.15
C ARG A 111 -6.38 1.19 4.64
N LEU A 112 -5.62 2.29 4.63
CA LEU A 112 -4.22 2.28 5.02
C LEU A 112 -4.05 2.35 6.54
N GLU A 113 -5.07 2.82 7.27
CA GLU A 113 -5.11 2.77 8.72
C GLU A 113 -5.53 1.38 9.21
N VAL A 114 -4.64 0.68 9.92
CA VAL A 114 -4.89 -0.69 10.41
C VAL A 114 -4.86 -0.81 11.94
N ARG A 115 -4.64 0.29 12.66
CA ARG A 115 -4.46 0.30 14.13
C ARG A 115 -5.53 1.07 14.89
N GLY A 116 -6.27 1.95 14.22
CA GLY A 116 -7.42 2.61 14.80
C GLY A 116 -7.15 3.74 15.78
N ARG A 117 -5.90 4.25 15.93
CA ARG A 117 -5.58 5.68 16.18
C ARG A 117 -4.10 5.98 16.48
N ASP A 118 -3.75 7.22 16.11
CA ASP A 118 -2.58 8.03 16.47
C ASP A 118 -2.93 9.46 16.01
N SER A 119 -2.70 9.81 14.74
CA SER A 119 -3.22 11.04 14.17
C SER A 119 -3.42 10.95 12.67
N ALA A 120 -4.36 11.73 12.13
CA ALA A 120 -4.65 11.78 10.70
C ALA A 120 -5.00 13.20 10.26
N GLY A 121 -4.64 13.54 9.03
CA GLY A 121 -4.95 14.84 8.47
C GLY A 121 -5.14 14.82 6.97
N ILE A 122 -5.86 15.82 6.50
CA ILE A 122 -6.16 16.04 5.10
C ILE A 122 -5.97 17.53 4.79
N HIS A 123 -5.28 17.80 3.70
CA HIS A 123 -5.07 19.12 3.14
C HIS A 123 -5.74 19.20 1.78
N ILE A 124 -6.41 20.32 1.50
CA ILE A 124 -7.10 20.60 0.25
C ILE A 124 -6.58 21.94 -0.25
N MET A 125 -5.87 21.93 -1.38
CA MET A 125 -5.48 23.13 -2.12
C MET A 125 -6.50 23.39 -3.21
N ILE A 126 -7.14 24.56 -3.20
CA ILE A 126 -8.19 24.95 -4.14
C ILE A 126 -7.71 26.10 -5.01
N GLN A 127 -7.88 25.97 -6.32
CA GLN A 127 -7.71 27.05 -7.30
C GLN A 127 -9.06 27.39 -7.95
N GLY A 128 -9.19 28.57 -8.54
CA GLY A 128 -10.40 28.95 -9.27
C GLY A 128 -11.66 28.97 -8.39
N HIS A 129 -11.49 29.28 -7.10
CA HIS A 129 -12.55 29.27 -6.10
C HIS A 129 -13.57 30.40 -6.24
N ASP A 130 -13.27 31.42 -7.06
CA ASP A 130 -14.09 32.61 -7.38
C ASP A 130 -14.70 33.40 -6.19
N LEU A 131 -14.32 33.06 -4.95
CA LEU A 131 -14.69 33.82 -3.77
C LEU A 131 -14.23 35.28 -3.88
N ASP A 132 -15.16 36.20 -3.59
CA ASP A 132 -14.84 37.61 -3.41
C ASP A 132 -14.07 37.82 -2.09
N LEU A 133 -12.74 37.85 -2.19
CA LEU A 133 -11.85 38.08 -1.04
C LEU A 133 -11.97 39.51 -0.45
N SER A 134 -12.71 40.41 -1.11
CA SER A 134 -13.04 41.73 -0.58
C SER A 134 -14.29 41.70 0.31
N ASP A 135 -15.12 40.66 0.21
CA ASP A 135 -16.26 40.46 1.11
C ASP A 135 -15.79 40.37 2.57
N VAL A 136 -16.49 41.09 3.44
CA VAL A 136 -16.07 41.27 4.84
C VAL A 136 -16.17 39.96 5.61
N ALA A 137 -17.18 39.13 5.36
CA ALA A 137 -17.38 37.87 6.05
C ALA A 137 -16.33 36.84 5.63
N ILE A 138 -16.09 36.70 4.32
CA ILE A 138 -15.08 35.79 3.75
C ILE A 138 -13.69 36.18 4.24
N LYS A 139 -13.33 37.46 4.11
CA LYS A 139 -12.04 37.99 4.55
C LYS A 139 -11.82 37.77 6.04
N SER A 140 -12.84 38.02 6.86
CA SER A 140 -12.77 37.80 8.31
C SER A 140 -12.58 36.32 8.65
N ALA A 141 -13.27 35.41 7.94
CA ALA A 141 -13.12 33.97 8.13
C ALA A 141 -11.69 33.50 7.82
N ILE A 142 -11.12 33.94 6.69
CA ILE A 142 -9.74 33.61 6.30
C ILE A 142 -8.73 34.19 7.29
N VAL A 143 -8.81 35.49 7.63
CA VAL A 143 -7.85 36.17 8.53
C VAL A 143 -7.85 35.56 9.94
N ARG A 144 -9.01 35.07 10.42
CA ARG A 144 -9.09 34.39 11.71
C ARG A 144 -8.32 33.08 11.71
N ARG A 145 -8.38 32.34 10.60
CA ARG A 145 -7.80 30.99 10.44
C ARG A 145 -6.36 31.00 9.94
N SER A 146 -5.90 32.12 9.36
CA SER A 146 -4.53 32.28 8.84
C SER A 146 -3.47 32.54 9.90
N LYS A 147 -3.88 32.91 11.12
CA LYS A 147 -2.96 33.27 12.21
C LYS A 147 -2.45 32.08 13.03
N ASP A 148 -2.98 30.88 12.80
CA ASP A 148 -2.55 29.70 13.54
C ASP A 148 -1.17 29.22 13.07
N LEU A 149 -0.13 29.61 13.81
CA LEU A 149 1.25 29.22 13.55
C LEU A 149 1.50 27.71 13.70
N ASN A 150 0.66 26.98 14.43
CA ASN A 150 0.83 25.54 14.60
C ASN A 150 0.24 24.73 13.43
N TYR A 151 -0.44 25.41 12.50
CA TYR A 151 -1.08 24.79 11.35
C TYR A 151 -1.98 23.62 11.76
N GLY A 152 -2.82 23.89 12.78
CA GLY A 152 -3.80 22.97 13.33
C GLY A 152 -5.04 22.84 12.45
N SER A 153 -6.01 22.09 12.97
CA SER A 153 -7.25 21.72 12.30
C SER A 153 -8.11 22.94 12.04
N GLY A 154 -8.58 23.07 10.80
CA GLY A 154 -9.31 24.23 10.32
C GLY A 154 -8.42 25.42 9.98
N ALA A 155 -7.08 25.33 10.01
CA ALA A 155 -6.25 26.43 9.51
C ALA A 155 -6.49 26.65 8.00
N VAL A 156 -6.42 27.92 7.58
CA VAL A 156 -6.58 28.33 6.17
C VAL A 156 -5.44 29.25 5.76
N ARG A 157 -4.94 29.12 4.54
CA ARG A 157 -3.99 30.06 3.94
C ARG A 157 -4.45 30.49 2.55
N GLU A 158 -4.30 31.78 2.28
CA GLU A 158 -4.40 32.31 0.92
C GLU A 158 -2.97 32.57 0.44
N ALA A 159 -2.63 31.99 -0.71
CA ALA A 159 -1.31 32.15 -1.31
C ALA A 159 -1.44 31.96 -2.82
N ASN A 160 -0.89 32.89 -3.61
CA ASN A 160 -0.85 32.81 -5.07
C ASN A 160 -2.24 32.57 -5.70
N GLY A 161 -3.31 33.16 -5.14
CA GLY A 161 -4.68 32.97 -5.64
C GLY A 161 -5.26 31.58 -5.36
N CYS A 162 -4.60 30.80 -4.51
CA CYS A 162 -5.08 29.52 -4.01
C CYS A 162 -5.57 29.66 -2.57
N LEU A 163 -6.53 28.83 -2.19
CA LEU A 163 -6.90 28.62 -0.80
C LEU A 163 -6.47 27.22 -0.35
N SER A 164 -5.68 27.18 0.71
CA SER A 164 -5.28 25.96 1.40
C SER A 164 -6.15 25.78 2.63
N PHE A 165 -6.78 24.61 2.75
CA PHE A 165 -7.51 24.17 3.93
C PHE A 165 -6.81 22.95 4.51
N VAL A 166 -6.71 22.86 5.83
CA VAL A 166 -6.21 21.66 6.50
C VAL A 166 -7.11 21.24 7.65
N TYR A 167 -7.40 19.96 7.74
CA TYR A 167 -8.14 19.35 8.84
C TYR A 167 -7.28 18.25 9.44
N LYS A 168 -7.16 18.28 10.76
CA LYS A 168 -6.28 17.40 11.52
C LYS A 168 -7.00 16.92 12.75
N ILE A 169 -6.65 15.73 13.18
CA ILE A 169 -7.12 15.12 14.41
C ILE A 169 -5.98 14.30 14.99
N ALA A 170 -5.95 14.21 16.32
CA ALA A 170 -4.99 13.39 17.03
C ALA A 170 -5.65 12.81 18.28
N SER A 171 -5.47 11.51 18.50
CA SER A 171 -6.00 10.80 19.66
C SER A 171 -5.12 9.59 19.93
N GLU A 172 -4.73 9.38 21.18
CA GLU A 172 -3.86 8.25 21.54
C GLU A 172 -4.58 6.88 21.50
N ILE A 173 -5.90 6.87 21.72
CA ILE A 173 -6.70 5.63 21.86
C ILE A 173 -8.00 5.74 21.07
N GLY A 174 -8.44 4.65 20.43
CA GLY A 174 -9.82 4.40 19.95
C GLY A 174 -9.91 3.43 18.76
N GLU A 175 -10.84 3.64 17.82
CA GLU A 175 -11.25 2.62 16.84
C GLU A 175 -11.00 3.00 15.36
N LEU A 176 -10.83 1.96 14.54
CA LEU A 176 -10.71 2.07 13.09
C LEU A 176 -11.94 2.75 12.46
N GLY A 177 -11.68 3.80 11.70
CA GLY A 177 -12.68 4.66 11.04
C GLY A 177 -13.06 5.90 11.85
N ASP A 178 -12.62 6.02 13.11
CA ASP A 178 -12.91 7.23 13.89
C ASP A 178 -12.24 8.47 13.32
N ASN A 179 -11.04 8.28 12.77
CA ASN A 179 -10.26 9.38 12.21
C ASN A 179 -10.98 10.03 11.02
N THR A 180 -11.27 9.24 9.99
CA THR A 180 -11.96 9.71 8.79
C THR A 180 -13.38 10.19 9.11
N LYS A 181 -14.10 9.55 10.05
CA LYS A 181 -15.40 10.05 10.53
C LYS A 181 -15.31 11.46 11.09
N ALA A 182 -14.30 11.76 11.90
CA ALA A 182 -14.08 13.10 12.43
C ALA A 182 -13.66 14.09 11.33
N LEU A 183 -12.77 13.70 10.41
CA LEU A 183 -12.38 14.53 9.27
C LEU A 183 -13.57 14.86 8.36
N ARG A 184 -14.41 13.87 8.03
CA ARG A 184 -15.66 14.04 7.27
C ARG A 184 -16.57 15.07 7.91
N LYS A 185 -16.76 14.99 9.23
CA LYS A 185 -17.57 15.95 9.97
C LYS A 185 -17.02 17.38 9.87
N LEU A 186 -15.70 17.54 10.01
CA LEU A 186 -15.04 18.86 9.91
C LEU A 186 -15.22 19.46 8.51
N ILE A 187 -14.94 18.68 7.46
CA ILE A 187 -15.08 19.06 6.05
C ILE A 187 -16.53 19.47 5.74
N LYS A 188 -17.48 18.62 6.13
CA LYS A 188 -18.92 18.86 5.93
C LYS A 188 -19.39 20.16 6.58
N SER A 189 -18.87 20.46 7.77
CA SER A 189 -19.29 21.63 8.56
C SER A 189 -18.60 22.95 8.19
N ASP A 190 -17.64 22.95 7.27
CA ASP A 190 -16.85 24.14 6.94
C ASP A 190 -17.48 24.94 5.80
N GLU A 191 -18.33 25.91 6.14
CA GLU A 191 -19.05 26.76 5.18
C GLU A 191 -18.13 27.47 4.17
N LEU A 192 -16.92 27.88 4.60
CA LEU A 192 -15.98 28.56 3.70
C LEU A 192 -15.43 27.60 2.64
N LEU A 193 -15.11 26.36 3.05
CA LEU A 193 -14.73 25.31 2.10
C LEU A 193 -15.90 25.01 1.15
N GLN A 194 -17.10 24.80 1.70
CA GLN A 194 -18.28 24.48 0.88
C GLN A 194 -18.54 25.55 -0.17
N HIS A 195 -18.42 26.84 0.18
CA HIS A 195 -18.56 27.94 -0.80
C HIS A 195 -17.43 27.94 -1.84
N ALA A 196 -16.18 27.69 -1.45
CA ALA A 196 -15.05 27.65 -2.37
C ALA A 196 -15.17 26.54 -3.43
N LEU A 197 -15.84 25.44 -3.09
CA LEU A 197 -16.05 24.29 -3.99
C LEU A 197 -17.21 24.47 -4.98
N GLN A 198 -18.04 25.51 -4.83
CA GLN A 198 -19.19 25.72 -5.72
C GLN A 198 -18.82 26.36 -7.06
N ALA A 199 -17.67 27.01 -7.16
CA ALA A 199 -17.24 27.67 -8.39
C ALA A 199 -17.04 26.65 -9.52
N GLU A 200 -17.47 26.96 -10.74
CA GLU A 200 -17.32 26.06 -11.90
C GLU A 200 -15.83 25.85 -12.26
N SER A 201 -14.97 26.84 -11.98
CA SER A 201 -13.52 26.74 -12.19
C SER A 201 -12.77 26.10 -11.02
N ALA A 202 -13.46 25.68 -9.96
CA ALA A 202 -12.82 25.11 -8.79
C ALA A 202 -12.09 23.81 -9.16
N ASN A 203 -10.79 23.76 -8.89
CA ASN A 203 -9.98 22.55 -9.01
C ASN A 203 -9.23 22.32 -7.71
N VAL A 204 -9.01 21.04 -7.36
CA VAL A 204 -8.40 20.67 -6.08
C VAL A 204 -7.24 19.70 -6.23
N ILE A 205 -6.23 19.88 -5.38
CA ILE A 205 -5.27 18.83 -5.02
C ILE A 205 -5.47 18.49 -3.55
N VAL A 206 -5.62 17.19 -3.28
CA VAL A 206 -5.90 16.69 -1.94
C VAL A 206 -4.74 15.82 -1.47
N LEU A 207 -4.22 16.09 -0.27
CA LEU A 207 -3.19 15.29 0.38
C LEU A 207 -3.70 14.78 1.71
N GLY A 208 -3.74 13.46 1.86
CA GLY A 208 -4.10 12.79 3.10
C GLY A 208 -2.91 12.08 3.72
N HIS A 209 -2.91 11.97 5.05
CA HIS A 209 -1.91 11.18 5.78
C HIS A 209 -2.49 10.62 7.07
N SER A 210 -2.19 9.35 7.33
CA SER A 210 -2.34 8.74 8.65
C SER A 210 -0.94 8.55 9.22
N ARG A 211 -0.69 9.14 10.39
CA ARG A 211 0.63 9.18 11.02
C ARG A 211 0.76 8.11 12.07
N TRP A 212 1.91 7.44 12.08
CA TRP A 212 2.40 6.70 13.23
C TRP A 212 3.61 7.44 13.81
N ALA A 213 3.45 8.01 15.00
CA ALA A 213 4.40 8.89 15.64
C ALA A 213 5.69 8.16 16.02
N SER A 214 6.75 8.41 15.26
CA SER A 214 8.14 8.04 15.57
C SER A 214 8.88 9.21 16.28
N VAL A 215 8.90 10.38 15.64
CA VAL A 215 9.53 11.61 16.16
C VAL A 215 8.47 12.65 16.49
N GLY A 216 8.31 12.97 17.77
CA GLY A 216 7.35 13.96 18.26
C GLY A 216 6.00 13.36 18.62
N ILE A 217 5.40 13.87 19.71
CA ILE A 217 4.21 13.31 20.35
C ILE A 217 2.98 13.28 19.44
N ILE A 218 2.04 12.39 19.75
CA ILE A 218 0.70 12.36 19.15
C ILE A 218 -0.01 13.67 19.47
N SER A 219 -0.15 14.55 18.48
CA SER A 219 -0.82 15.85 18.64
C SER A 219 -1.19 16.45 17.29
N GLU A 220 -2.21 17.32 17.28
CA GLU A 220 -2.68 17.99 16.08
C GLU A 220 -1.56 18.77 15.36
N PRO A 221 -0.68 19.55 16.04
CA PRO A 221 0.44 20.25 15.37
C PRO A 221 1.46 19.33 14.70
N ASN A 222 1.65 18.11 15.22
CA ASN A 222 2.55 17.11 14.64
C ASN A 222 1.88 16.26 13.54
N THR A 223 0.58 16.44 13.31
CA THR A 223 -0.15 15.67 12.31
C THR A 223 0.15 16.21 10.92
N HIS A 224 0.40 15.31 9.97
CA HIS A 224 0.63 15.64 8.57
C HIS A 224 -0.73 15.92 7.88
N PRO A 225 -0.77 16.66 6.76
CA PRO A 225 0.36 17.35 6.12
C PRO A 225 0.87 18.59 6.88
N MET A 226 2.13 18.95 6.66
CA MET A 226 2.82 20.10 7.28
C MET A 226 3.07 21.19 6.25
N ASN A 227 3.06 22.46 6.66
CA ASN A 227 3.32 23.61 5.77
C ASN A 227 4.76 24.15 5.89
N SER A 228 5.15 25.12 5.06
CA SER A 228 6.48 25.75 5.04
C SER A 228 6.68 26.88 6.06
N GLU A 229 5.63 27.32 6.74
CA GLU A 229 5.69 28.53 7.59
C GLU A 229 6.55 28.33 8.85
N THR A 230 7.22 29.40 9.29
CA THR A 230 8.00 29.45 10.54
C THR A 230 7.68 30.72 11.32
N MET A 231 8.10 30.82 12.59
CA MET A 231 7.70 31.92 13.49
C MET A 231 8.12 33.32 13.02
N ASN A 232 9.16 33.43 12.19
CA ASN A 232 9.78 34.73 11.84
C ASN A 232 10.09 34.87 10.34
N THR A 233 9.57 33.99 9.47
CA THR A 233 9.71 34.14 8.00
C THR A 233 8.42 34.63 7.39
N SER A 234 8.44 35.86 6.89
CA SER A 234 7.46 36.39 5.95
C SER A 234 8.02 36.29 4.52
N ASN A 235 7.16 35.97 3.54
CA ASN A 235 7.43 35.96 2.10
C ASN A 235 8.12 34.71 1.51
N LEU A 236 8.14 33.58 2.21
CA LEU A 236 8.49 32.30 1.58
C LEU A 236 7.27 31.73 0.83
N PRO A 237 7.46 30.93 -0.23
CA PRO A 237 6.35 30.27 -0.91
C PRO A 237 5.61 29.34 0.05
N PHE A 238 4.29 29.26 -0.13
CA PHE A 238 3.46 28.33 0.63
C PHE A 238 3.57 26.92 0.04
N ILE A 239 4.16 26.02 0.81
CA ILE A 239 4.40 24.62 0.43
C ILE A 239 3.82 23.74 1.52
N VAL A 240 3.16 22.66 1.11
CA VAL A 240 2.63 21.62 2.00
C VAL A 240 3.26 20.30 1.64
N ALA A 241 3.66 19.52 2.64
CA ALA A 241 4.20 18.19 2.44
C ALA A 241 3.69 17.18 3.48
N ALA A 242 3.62 15.93 3.06
CA ALA A 242 3.46 14.77 3.93
C ALA A 242 4.64 13.82 3.68
N ALA A 243 5.04 13.09 4.71
CA ALA A 243 6.11 12.11 4.59
C ALA A 243 5.81 10.83 5.39
N ASN A 244 6.32 9.72 4.87
CA ASN A 244 6.45 8.45 5.58
C ASN A 244 7.94 8.18 5.83
N GLY A 245 8.25 7.59 6.98
CA GLY A 245 9.62 7.35 7.43
C GLY A 245 10.21 8.52 8.21
N ASP A 246 11.46 8.35 8.64
CA ASP A 246 12.14 9.26 9.55
C ASP A 246 13.28 10.01 8.82
N VAL A 247 13.36 11.32 9.03
CA VAL A 247 14.51 12.12 8.60
C VAL A 247 15.58 12.11 9.68
N ASP A 248 16.53 11.18 9.58
CA ASP A 248 17.56 10.93 10.60
C ASP A 248 18.38 12.17 10.98
N ASN A 249 18.66 13.04 10.01
CA ASN A 249 19.46 14.26 10.21
C ASN A 249 18.62 15.53 10.44
N PHE A 250 17.34 15.41 10.86
CA PHE A 250 16.45 16.56 10.98
C PHE A 250 16.94 17.63 11.95
N ALA A 251 17.57 17.23 13.06
CA ALA A 251 18.07 18.15 14.08
C ALA A 251 19.24 18.99 13.54
N ASP A 252 20.13 18.38 12.77
CA ASP A 252 21.25 19.05 12.13
C ASP A 252 20.76 20.03 11.06
N LEU A 253 19.82 19.59 10.20
CA LEU A 253 19.21 20.43 9.17
C LEU A 253 18.46 21.62 9.76
N LYS A 254 17.69 21.40 10.85
CA LYS A 254 17.00 22.46 11.59
C LYS A 254 17.97 23.55 12.05
N LYS A 255 19.16 23.15 12.50
CA LYS A 255 20.21 24.06 12.98
C LYS A 255 20.95 24.74 11.83
N SER A 256 21.37 23.99 10.80
CA SER A 256 22.17 24.52 9.68
C SER A 256 21.38 25.49 8.82
N GLU A 257 20.08 25.24 8.63
CA GLU A 257 19.18 26.11 7.86
C GLU A 257 18.49 27.18 8.73
N ASN A 258 18.85 27.27 10.02
CA ASN A 258 18.33 28.24 10.99
C ASN A 258 16.78 28.26 11.06
N LEU A 259 16.16 27.08 11.08
CA LEU A 259 14.70 26.95 11.01
C LEU A 259 14.03 27.31 12.35
N GLN A 260 13.17 28.31 12.33
CA GLN A 260 12.45 28.81 13.52
C GLN A 260 11.06 28.16 13.65
N ILE A 261 11.03 26.84 13.81
CA ILE A 261 9.80 26.04 13.87
C ILE A 261 9.01 26.33 15.17
N PRO A 262 7.67 26.52 15.10
CA PRO A 262 6.80 26.66 16.27
C PRO A 262 7.01 25.56 17.30
N LYS A 263 7.03 25.93 18.59
CA LYS A 263 7.41 25.02 19.69
C LYS A 263 6.57 23.74 19.80
N LEU A 264 5.30 23.79 19.40
CA LEU A 264 4.40 22.64 19.48
C LEU A 264 4.61 21.65 18.32
N ILE A 265 5.32 22.04 17.26
CA ILE A 265 5.66 21.17 16.14
C ILE A 265 7.04 20.57 16.42
N THR A 266 7.03 19.31 16.85
CA THR A 266 8.21 18.52 17.19
C THR A 266 8.52 17.43 16.16
N SER A 267 7.65 17.19 15.18
CA SER A 267 7.94 16.22 14.12
C SER A 267 9.12 16.68 13.26
N ASP A 268 9.97 15.73 12.92
CA ASP A 268 11.05 15.84 11.95
C ASP A 268 10.59 16.33 10.58
N SER A 269 9.45 15.82 10.08
CA SER A 269 8.91 16.09 8.75
C SER A 269 8.61 17.58 8.48
N LYS A 270 8.48 18.41 9.52
CA LYS A 270 8.23 19.87 9.38
C LYS A 270 9.37 20.57 8.65
N ILE A 271 10.59 20.05 8.73
CA ILE A 271 11.72 20.66 8.05
C ILE A 271 11.57 20.61 6.53
N ILE A 272 10.89 19.59 5.98
CA ILE A 272 10.83 19.32 4.54
C ILE A 272 10.22 20.50 3.77
N PRO A 273 8.95 20.90 4.00
CA PRO A 273 8.36 22.02 3.28
C PRO A 273 9.06 23.35 3.61
N THR A 274 9.65 23.47 4.80
CA THR A 274 10.36 24.69 5.23
C THR A 274 11.68 24.88 4.46
N ILE A 275 12.49 23.83 4.34
CA ILE A 275 13.75 23.84 3.58
C ILE A 275 13.47 24.02 2.10
N MET A 276 12.44 23.35 1.56
CA MET A 276 12.03 23.52 0.17
C MET A 276 11.69 24.98 -0.15
N ALA A 277 10.95 25.64 0.75
CA ALA A 277 10.60 27.04 0.56
C ALA A 277 11.83 27.96 0.60
N GLN A 278 12.78 27.71 1.49
CA GLN A 278 14.04 28.46 1.53
C GLN A 278 14.92 28.21 0.29
N LYS A 279 14.98 26.97 -0.20
CA LYS A 279 15.75 26.60 -1.40
C LYS A 279 15.16 27.24 -2.66
N PHE A 280 13.84 27.24 -2.78
CA PHE A 280 13.14 27.92 -3.88
C PHE A 280 13.53 29.41 -3.96
N GLU A 281 13.49 30.13 -2.84
CA GLU A 281 13.92 31.53 -2.80
C GLU A 281 15.41 31.71 -3.12
N LYS A 282 16.29 30.82 -2.61
CA LYS A 282 17.73 30.86 -2.90
C LYS A 282 18.03 30.65 -4.40
N LEU A 283 17.20 29.89 -5.11
CA LEU A 283 17.36 29.60 -6.54
C LEU A 283 16.87 30.75 -7.44
N GLY A 284 16.07 31.68 -6.92
CA GLY A 284 15.58 32.85 -7.64
C GLY A 284 14.08 33.09 -7.51
N GLY A 285 13.34 32.12 -6.97
CA GLY A 285 11.91 32.26 -6.70
C GLY A 285 11.03 32.25 -7.96
N VAL A 286 11.52 31.70 -9.08
CA VAL A 286 10.73 31.54 -10.30
C VAL A 286 10.21 30.11 -10.45
N SER A 287 9.05 29.94 -11.08
CA SER A 287 8.35 28.64 -11.19
C SER A 287 9.22 27.48 -11.66
N SER A 288 10.17 27.75 -12.58
CA SER A 288 11.12 26.77 -13.11
C SER A 288 12.03 26.16 -12.04
N ASP A 289 12.21 26.84 -10.90
CA ASP A 289 13.10 26.42 -9.82
C ASP A 289 12.42 25.40 -8.88
N LEU A 290 11.11 25.19 -8.95
CA LEU A 290 10.39 24.33 -8.00
C LEU A 290 10.87 22.88 -7.98
N ASN A 291 11.07 22.29 -9.18
CA ASN A 291 11.59 20.93 -9.30
C ASN A 291 12.98 20.81 -8.69
N GLU A 292 13.82 21.83 -8.89
CA GLU A 292 15.18 21.87 -8.34
C GLU A 292 15.17 22.10 -6.83
N ALA A 293 14.33 23.00 -6.32
CA ALA A 293 14.13 23.22 -4.91
C ALA A 293 13.66 21.96 -4.18
N PHE A 294 12.74 21.19 -4.79
CA PHE A 294 12.32 19.90 -4.27
C PHE A 294 13.47 18.90 -4.28
N ARG A 295 14.16 18.74 -5.42
CA ARG A 295 15.31 17.84 -5.57
C ARG A 295 16.39 18.09 -4.53
N GLU A 296 16.86 19.32 -4.41
CA GLU A 296 17.88 19.68 -3.44
C GLU A 296 17.39 19.47 -1.98
N THR A 297 16.10 19.67 -1.71
CA THR A 297 15.52 19.41 -0.39
C THR A 297 15.63 17.93 -0.06
N VAL A 298 15.09 17.06 -0.91
CA VAL A 298 15.08 15.61 -0.64
C VAL A 298 16.49 15.01 -0.67
N GLN A 299 17.40 15.58 -1.46
CA GLN A 299 18.81 15.19 -1.48
C GLN A 299 19.51 15.46 -0.14
N SER A 300 19.11 16.50 0.58
CA SER A 300 19.69 16.85 1.89
C SER A 300 19.23 15.95 3.05
N LEU A 301 18.15 15.18 2.86
CA LEU A 301 17.57 14.34 3.91
C LEU A 301 18.34 13.02 4.04
N ASN A 302 18.62 12.57 5.26
CA ASN A 302 19.11 11.22 5.53
C ASN A 302 17.99 10.37 6.14
N GLY A 303 18.05 9.06 5.92
CA GLY A 303 17.01 8.10 6.34
C GLY A 303 16.33 7.41 5.16
N SER A 304 15.28 6.64 5.46
CA SER A 304 14.38 6.07 4.46
C SER A 304 13.06 6.81 4.52
N VAL A 305 12.79 7.64 3.52
CA VAL A 305 11.71 8.62 3.53
C VAL A 305 10.99 8.62 2.17
N ALA A 306 9.66 8.56 2.22
CA ALA A 306 8.81 8.89 1.08
C ALA A 306 8.19 10.27 1.33
N VAL A 307 8.29 11.18 0.38
CA VAL A 307 7.79 12.56 0.51
C VAL A 307 6.81 12.85 -0.60
N VAL A 308 5.70 13.50 -0.25
CA VAL A 308 4.75 14.09 -1.19
C VAL A 308 4.61 15.58 -0.88
N ALA A 309 4.74 16.45 -1.86
CA ALA A 309 4.66 17.89 -1.71
C ALA A 309 3.80 18.56 -2.79
N ASN A 310 3.03 19.57 -2.38
CA ASN A 310 2.27 20.48 -3.23
C ASN A 310 2.58 21.93 -2.83
N THR A 311 2.47 22.85 -3.79
CA THR A 311 2.90 24.26 -3.64
C THR A 311 1.86 25.19 -4.24
N ALA A 312 1.63 26.34 -3.61
CA ALA A 312 0.74 27.36 -4.16
C ALA A 312 1.32 28.05 -5.42
N VAL A 313 2.62 27.90 -5.70
CA VAL A 313 3.28 28.48 -6.89
C VAL A 313 2.91 27.72 -8.16
N GLU A 314 2.93 26.39 -8.10
CA GLU A 314 2.41 25.50 -9.16
C GLU A 314 1.40 24.53 -8.56
N PRO A 315 0.18 25.00 -8.27
CA PRO A 315 -0.81 24.24 -7.53
C PRO A 315 -1.36 23.03 -8.29
N ASN A 316 -1.16 22.97 -9.62
CA ASN A 316 -1.54 21.88 -10.50
C ASN A 316 -0.48 20.77 -10.60
N LYS A 317 0.57 20.82 -9.78
CA LYS A 317 1.63 19.80 -9.75
C LYS A 317 1.78 19.15 -8.39
N LEU A 318 2.21 17.90 -8.41
CA LEU A 318 2.53 17.14 -7.21
C LEU A 318 3.94 16.55 -7.32
N SER A 319 4.80 16.85 -6.36
CA SER A 319 6.16 16.34 -6.30
C SER A 319 6.25 15.19 -5.31
N LEU A 320 6.95 14.13 -5.71
CA LEU A 320 7.07 12.86 -5.01
C LEU A 320 8.54 12.47 -4.97
N SER A 321 9.00 11.91 -3.85
CA SER A 321 10.32 11.28 -3.79
C SER A 321 10.29 10.04 -2.94
N LEU A 322 11.06 9.03 -3.31
CA LEU A 322 11.28 7.86 -2.48
C LEU A 322 12.78 7.63 -2.31
N ARG A 323 13.20 7.50 -1.05
CA ARG A 323 14.57 7.18 -0.66
C ARG A 323 14.60 6.03 0.35
N GLY A 324 15.51 5.09 0.12
CA GLY A 324 15.63 3.84 0.87
C GLY A 324 14.50 2.84 0.59
N SER A 325 14.68 1.61 1.07
CA SER A 325 13.72 0.50 0.90
C SER A 325 12.78 0.28 2.09
N GLY A 326 12.78 1.18 3.07
CA GLY A 326 11.91 1.11 4.25
C GLY A 326 10.50 1.64 4.01
N GLN A 327 10.28 2.41 2.94
CA GLN A 327 9.00 3.03 2.61
C GLN A 327 8.54 2.62 1.20
N GLY A 328 7.22 2.69 0.96
CA GLY A 328 6.62 2.49 -0.36
C GLY A 328 5.97 3.78 -0.87
N LEU A 329 6.00 3.98 -2.19
CA LEU A 329 5.26 5.05 -2.86
C LEU A 329 4.87 4.58 -4.26
N TYR A 330 3.58 4.71 -4.57
CA TYR A 330 2.96 4.20 -5.79
C TYR A 330 2.12 5.29 -6.43
N VAL A 331 2.19 5.41 -7.76
CA VAL A 331 1.38 6.33 -8.56
C VAL A 331 0.38 5.51 -9.35
N GLY A 332 -0.89 5.57 -8.97
CA GLY A 332 -2.01 4.96 -9.67
C GLY A 332 -2.51 5.81 -10.84
N PHE A 333 -2.90 5.14 -11.92
CA PHE A 333 -3.43 5.74 -13.15
C PHE A 333 -4.93 5.51 -13.23
N ALA A 334 -5.73 6.56 -13.07
CA ALA A 334 -7.17 6.53 -13.36
C ALA A 334 -7.46 7.33 -14.64
N GLU A 335 -8.71 7.40 -15.08
CA GLU A 335 -9.06 7.97 -16.38
C GLU A 335 -8.68 9.46 -16.54
N ASP A 336 -8.84 10.25 -15.48
CA ASP A 336 -8.63 11.70 -15.46
C ASP A 336 -7.91 12.19 -14.19
N THR A 337 -7.31 11.27 -13.43
CA THR A 337 -6.63 11.60 -12.18
C THR A 337 -5.42 10.69 -11.91
N PHE A 338 -4.46 11.21 -11.15
CA PHE A 338 -3.44 10.39 -10.50
C PHE A 338 -3.79 10.24 -9.02
N ILE A 339 -3.66 9.02 -8.51
CA ILE A 339 -3.79 8.75 -7.09
C ILE A 339 -2.46 8.25 -6.58
N VAL A 340 -1.99 8.81 -5.46
CA VAL A 340 -0.73 8.41 -4.86
C VAL A 340 -0.98 7.79 -3.51
N ALA A 341 -0.36 6.64 -3.26
CA ALA A 341 -0.47 5.94 -1.99
C ALA A 341 0.85 5.28 -1.61
N SER A 342 1.01 4.99 -0.31
CA SER A 342 2.18 4.26 0.19
C SER A 342 2.09 2.75 0.00
N GLU A 343 0.91 2.24 -0.37
CA GLU A 343 0.65 0.84 -0.73
C GLU A 343 -0.48 0.79 -1.78
N PRO A 344 -0.55 -0.25 -2.63
CA PRO A 344 -1.62 -0.38 -3.63
C PRO A 344 -3.04 -0.39 -3.04
N TYR A 345 -3.22 -0.71 -1.75
CA TYR A 345 -4.52 -0.67 -1.08
C TYR A 345 -5.17 0.71 -1.10
N GLY A 346 -4.36 1.77 -1.15
CA GLY A 346 -4.86 3.14 -1.30
C GLY A 346 -5.25 3.50 -2.74
N LEU A 347 -5.00 2.62 -3.72
CA LEU A 347 -5.26 2.86 -5.15
C LEU A 347 -6.45 2.05 -5.68
N VAL A 348 -6.60 0.80 -5.22
CA VAL A 348 -7.46 -0.24 -5.83
C VAL A 348 -8.96 0.03 -5.82
N GLU A 349 -9.46 1.02 -5.07
CA GLU A 349 -10.85 1.48 -5.21
C GLU A 349 -11.06 2.18 -6.55
N THR A 350 -10.10 2.98 -6.98
CA THR A 350 -10.21 3.80 -8.21
C THR A 350 -9.49 3.15 -9.38
N THR A 351 -8.29 2.60 -9.17
CA THR A 351 -7.51 1.98 -10.24
C THR A 351 -6.67 0.81 -9.75
N ASN A 352 -6.51 -0.19 -10.61
CA ASN A 352 -5.59 -1.30 -10.40
C ASN A 352 -4.27 -1.13 -11.16
N GLN A 353 -4.05 -0.06 -11.91
CA GLN A 353 -2.80 0.17 -12.63
C GLN A 353 -1.94 1.17 -11.87
N TYR A 354 -0.66 0.84 -11.66
CA TYR A 354 0.24 1.72 -10.93
C TYR A 354 1.69 1.63 -11.39
N LEU A 355 2.43 2.73 -11.16
CA LEU A 355 3.88 2.79 -11.23
C LEU A 355 4.40 2.75 -9.79
N ARG A 356 5.29 1.81 -9.49
CA ARG A 356 5.99 1.75 -8.21
C ARG A 356 7.30 2.52 -8.28
N LEU A 357 7.53 3.42 -7.34
CA LEU A 357 8.82 4.11 -7.24
C LEU A 357 9.88 3.20 -6.63
N ASN A 358 11.13 3.40 -7.04
CA ASN A 358 12.29 2.75 -6.47
C ASN A 358 13.05 3.68 -5.52
N GLY A 359 13.18 3.28 -4.25
CA GLY A 359 13.93 4.04 -3.25
C GLY A 359 15.39 3.61 -3.09
N GLU A 360 15.82 2.51 -3.70
CA GLU A 360 17.18 2.00 -3.55
C GLU A 360 18.17 2.69 -4.49
N SER A 361 19.46 2.56 -4.18
CA SER A 361 20.51 3.12 -5.02
C SER A 361 20.45 2.54 -6.43
N ILE A 362 20.30 3.40 -7.43
CA ILE A 362 20.09 3.00 -8.82
C ILE A 362 21.44 2.66 -9.49
N GLU A 363 22.11 1.57 -9.09
CA GLU A 363 23.26 1.03 -9.86
C GLU A 363 22.77 0.39 -11.18
N ALA A 364 21.51 -0.03 -11.24
CA ALA A 364 20.97 -1.00 -12.20
C ALA A 364 20.52 -0.43 -13.57
N ARG A 365 20.44 0.89 -13.77
CA ARG A 365 20.20 1.46 -15.12
C ARG A 365 21.53 1.76 -15.82
N LYS A 366 22.14 0.70 -16.37
CA LYS A 366 23.37 0.72 -17.20
C LYS A 366 24.59 1.37 -16.54
N GLY A 367 24.64 1.51 -15.20
CA GLY A 367 25.75 2.17 -14.49
C GLY A 367 25.89 3.67 -14.80
N THR A 368 24.82 4.33 -15.25
CA THR A 368 24.85 5.74 -15.70
C THR A 368 24.29 6.74 -14.68
N VAL A 369 23.68 6.25 -13.60
CA VAL A 369 22.97 7.07 -12.61
C VAL A 369 23.50 6.70 -11.23
N SER A 370 23.71 7.70 -10.37
CA SER A 370 24.07 7.46 -8.97
C SER A 370 23.17 8.31 -8.09
N GLY A 371 22.38 7.70 -7.21
CA GLY A 371 21.52 8.46 -6.32
C GLY A 371 20.64 7.56 -5.45
N PRO A 372 20.18 8.07 -4.29
CA PRO A 372 19.47 7.28 -3.28
C PRO A 372 17.96 7.12 -3.56
N GLY A 373 17.58 6.76 -4.79
CA GLY A 373 16.18 6.51 -5.19
C GLY A 373 15.68 7.42 -6.32
N GLU A 374 14.38 7.67 -6.36
CA GLU A 374 13.66 8.34 -7.47
C GLU A 374 12.88 9.57 -7.02
N ILE A 375 12.76 10.54 -7.91
CA ILE A 375 11.94 11.75 -7.78
C ILE A 375 10.96 11.80 -8.95
N VAL A 376 9.68 12.04 -8.67
CA VAL A 376 8.61 12.12 -9.65
C VAL A 376 7.83 13.42 -9.49
N THR A 377 7.52 14.10 -10.59
CA THR A 377 6.58 15.21 -10.63
C THR A 377 5.40 14.81 -11.51
N LEU A 378 4.19 14.95 -10.96
CA LEU A 378 2.91 14.73 -11.64
C LEU A 378 2.28 16.06 -12.02
N THR A 379 1.59 16.11 -13.15
CA THR A 379 0.86 17.30 -13.62
C THR A 379 -0.62 16.99 -13.85
N MET A 380 -1.49 17.91 -13.43
CA MET A 380 -2.94 17.74 -13.55
C MET A 380 -3.43 17.78 -15.01
N GLN A 381 -2.77 18.53 -15.89
CA GLN A 381 -3.19 18.70 -17.28
C GLN A 381 -3.17 17.40 -18.10
N GLN A 382 -2.38 16.41 -17.67
CA GLN A 382 -2.24 15.09 -18.31
C GLN A 382 -2.43 13.99 -17.25
N ALA A 383 -3.34 14.24 -16.31
CA ALA A 383 -3.62 13.30 -15.25
C ALA A 383 -4.11 11.96 -15.81
N GLY A 384 -3.64 10.86 -15.22
CA GLY A 384 -3.98 9.50 -15.67
C GLY A 384 -3.13 8.96 -16.81
N THR A 385 -2.22 9.74 -17.40
CA THR A 385 -1.39 9.31 -18.54
C THR A 385 0.12 9.35 -18.24
N LEU A 386 0.94 8.62 -19.01
CA LEU A 386 2.39 8.63 -18.82
C LEU A 386 3.02 10.00 -19.13
N GLU A 387 2.44 10.77 -20.05
CA GLU A 387 2.91 12.10 -20.41
C GLU A 387 2.82 13.09 -19.23
N GLY A 388 1.86 12.88 -18.33
CA GLY A 388 1.71 13.69 -17.12
C GLY A 388 2.76 13.43 -16.05
N ILE A 389 3.71 12.52 -16.29
CA ILE A 389 4.73 12.10 -15.32
C ILE A 389 6.13 12.48 -15.80
N THR A 390 6.86 13.19 -14.97
CA THR A 390 8.30 13.40 -15.13
C THR A 390 9.03 12.69 -14.00
N ARG A 391 9.98 11.79 -14.32
CA ARG A 391 10.81 11.09 -13.33
C ARG A 391 12.29 11.39 -13.55
N ILE A 392 12.99 11.70 -12.46
CA ILE A 392 14.43 11.96 -12.44
C ILE A 392 15.10 11.22 -11.28
N ALA A 393 16.40 11.03 -11.39
CA ALA A 393 17.25 10.63 -10.28
C ALA A 393 17.59 11.84 -9.39
N TYR A 394 18.10 11.57 -8.19
CA TYR A 394 18.55 12.60 -7.26
C TYR A 394 19.73 13.45 -7.78
N ASP A 395 20.53 12.93 -8.71
CA ASP A 395 21.58 13.70 -9.41
C ASP A 395 21.04 14.56 -10.57
N GLY A 396 19.73 14.49 -10.85
CA GLY A 396 19.04 15.22 -11.92
C GLY A 396 18.94 14.48 -13.24
N THR A 397 19.52 13.28 -13.35
CA THR A 397 19.46 12.51 -14.58
C THR A 397 18.02 12.12 -14.89
N PRO A 398 17.49 12.38 -16.10
CA PRO A 398 16.16 11.93 -16.50
C PRO A 398 16.05 10.41 -16.48
N LEU A 399 14.94 9.90 -15.93
CA LEU A 399 14.61 8.48 -15.84
C LEU A 399 13.26 8.23 -16.53
N PRO A 400 13.20 8.25 -17.88
CA PRO A 400 11.95 8.00 -18.60
C PRO A 400 11.31 6.68 -18.17
N ILE A 401 9.98 6.66 -18.21
CA ILE A 401 9.14 5.54 -17.81
C ILE A 401 8.76 4.77 -19.07
N ASP A 402 8.96 3.46 -19.04
CA ASP A 402 8.47 2.55 -20.06
C ASP A 402 7.11 1.95 -19.66
N GLU A 403 6.25 1.65 -20.62
CA GLU A 403 4.94 1.02 -20.36
C GLU A 403 5.07 -0.33 -19.61
N SER A 404 6.19 -1.04 -19.80
CA SER A 404 6.47 -2.29 -19.08
C SER A 404 6.75 -2.11 -17.58
N GLU A 405 6.98 -0.88 -17.11
CA GLU A 405 7.10 -0.56 -15.68
C GLU A 405 5.74 -0.40 -14.99
N ILE A 406 4.63 -0.38 -15.75
CA ILE A 406 3.29 -0.27 -15.19
C ILE A 406 2.81 -1.64 -14.74
N GLU A 407 2.57 -1.76 -13.44
CA GLU A 407 2.09 -2.98 -12.80
C GLU A 407 0.56 -2.97 -12.69
N GLN A 408 -0.03 -4.17 -12.62
CA GLN A 408 -1.44 -4.36 -12.29
C GLN A 408 -1.59 -4.99 -10.91
N ALA A 409 -2.35 -4.33 -10.05
CA ALA A 409 -2.79 -4.86 -8.78
C ALA A 409 -3.77 -6.02 -9.01
N GLU A 410 -3.45 -7.17 -8.40
CA GLU A 410 -4.35 -8.34 -8.38
C GLU A 410 -5.31 -8.30 -7.17
N ILE A 411 -5.02 -7.44 -6.19
CA ILE A 411 -5.86 -7.24 -5.02
C ILE A 411 -6.97 -6.23 -5.29
N THR A 412 -8.12 -6.42 -4.64
CA THR A 412 -9.27 -5.52 -4.70
C THR A 412 -9.64 -5.04 -3.29
N THR A 413 -10.47 -4.00 -3.20
CA THR A 413 -11.03 -3.54 -1.91
C THR A 413 -11.82 -4.63 -1.20
N ARG A 414 -12.42 -5.59 -1.93
CA ARG A 414 -13.12 -6.76 -1.36
C ARG A 414 -12.22 -7.62 -0.48
N ASP A 415 -10.95 -7.74 -0.85
CA ASP A 415 -9.99 -8.62 -0.17
C ASP A 415 -9.53 -8.05 1.18
N ILE A 416 -9.55 -6.72 1.30
CA ILE A 416 -9.09 -5.95 2.48
C ILE A 416 -10.25 -5.34 3.29
N ASP A 417 -11.49 -5.66 2.95
CA ASP A 417 -12.66 -5.16 3.67
C ASP A 417 -12.79 -5.80 5.06
N ARG A 418 -13.14 -4.98 6.07
CA ARG A 418 -13.33 -5.45 7.45
C ARG A 418 -14.65 -6.21 7.63
N ARG A 419 -15.58 -6.11 6.67
CA ARG A 419 -16.96 -6.57 6.76
C ARG A 419 -17.64 -6.03 8.03
N ASP A 420 -18.58 -6.78 8.58
CA ASP A 420 -19.31 -6.41 9.79
C ASP A 420 -18.54 -6.71 11.09
N PHE A 421 -17.23 -6.99 11.02
CA PHE A 421 -16.42 -7.21 12.20
C PHE A 421 -15.97 -5.88 12.83
N PRO A 422 -15.91 -5.79 14.18
CA PRO A 422 -15.40 -4.60 14.84
C PRO A 422 -13.90 -4.37 14.57
N HIS A 423 -13.11 -5.45 14.43
CA HIS A 423 -11.66 -5.40 14.24
C HIS A 423 -11.21 -6.44 13.22
N PHE A 424 -10.19 -6.11 12.42
CA PHE A 424 -9.55 -7.07 11.50
C PHE A 424 -9.06 -8.33 12.20
N LEU A 425 -8.49 -8.19 13.40
CA LEU A 425 -8.03 -9.35 14.20
C LEU A 425 -9.15 -10.37 14.41
N LEU A 426 -10.36 -9.93 14.77
CA LEU A 426 -11.48 -10.83 15.00
C LEU A 426 -11.94 -11.49 13.68
N LYS A 427 -12.06 -10.70 12.61
CA LYS A 427 -12.37 -11.23 11.26
C LYS A 427 -11.39 -12.33 10.88
N GLU A 428 -10.10 -12.08 11.04
CA GLU A 428 -9.05 -12.96 10.54
C GLU A 428 -8.87 -14.22 11.38
N ILE A 429 -9.15 -14.18 12.68
CA ILE A 429 -9.28 -15.38 13.50
C ILE A 429 -10.42 -16.27 12.98
N TYR A 430 -11.58 -15.66 12.65
CA TYR A 430 -12.72 -16.40 12.12
C TYR A 430 -12.47 -16.96 10.70
N GLU A 431 -11.69 -16.25 9.88
CA GLU A 431 -11.33 -16.69 8.52
C GLU A 431 -10.21 -17.74 8.48
N ALA A 432 -9.39 -17.85 9.54
CA ALA A 432 -8.22 -18.72 9.58
C ALA A 432 -8.47 -20.19 9.17
N PRO A 433 -9.56 -20.88 9.58
CA PRO A 433 -9.83 -22.23 9.14
C PRO A 433 -10.00 -22.34 7.61
N GLN A 434 -10.67 -21.36 7.01
CA GLN A 434 -10.87 -21.33 5.56
C GLN A 434 -9.57 -21.03 4.83
N SER A 435 -8.75 -20.09 5.31
CA SER A 435 -7.43 -19.79 4.74
C SER A 435 -6.49 -21.00 4.79
N PHE A 436 -6.53 -21.76 5.89
CA PHE A 436 -5.78 -23.01 6.04
C PHE A 436 -6.22 -24.05 4.99
N GLN A 437 -7.53 -24.29 4.85
CA GLN A 437 -8.08 -25.22 3.85
C GLN A 437 -7.72 -24.81 2.42
N LYS A 438 -7.84 -23.52 2.09
CA LYS A 438 -7.43 -22.99 0.78
C LYS A 438 -5.96 -23.25 0.48
N THR A 439 -5.09 -23.15 1.48
CA THR A 439 -3.65 -23.42 1.34
C THR A 439 -3.36 -24.87 0.99
N LEU A 440 -4.14 -25.83 1.52
CA LEU A 440 -3.99 -27.25 1.22
C LEU A 440 -4.63 -27.68 -0.11
N ARG A 441 -5.64 -26.94 -0.57
CA ARG A 441 -6.46 -27.28 -1.73
C ARG A 441 -5.61 -27.48 -2.99
N GLY A 442 -5.86 -28.57 -3.70
CA GLY A 442 -5.20 -28.89 -4.98
C GLY A 442 -3.76 -29.37 -4.86
N LYS A 443 -3.25 -29.59 -3.64
CA LYS A 443 -1.88 -30.06 -3.39
C LYS A 443 -1.80 -31.48 -2.83
N LEU A 444 -2.91 -32.01 -2.34
CA LEU A 444 -3.01 -33.36 -1.77
C LEU A 444 -3.76 -34.26 -2.74
N PHE A 445 -3.12 -35.36 -3.15
CA PHE A 445 -3.69 -36.35 -4.07
C PHE A 445 -3.60 -37.73 -3.46
N GLN A 446 -4.66 -38.51 -3.62
CA GLN A 446 -4.64 -39.92 -3.25
C GLN A 446 -4.18 -40.76 -4.43
N ILE A 447 -3.04 -41.43 -4.29
CA ILE A 447 -2.47 -42.35 -5.28
C ILE A 447 -2.22 -43.68 -4.58
N ASP A 448 -2.83 -44.77 -5.08
CA ASP A 448 -2.63 -46.13 -4.55
C ASP A 448 -2.79 -46.26 -3.01
N SER A 449 -3.74 -45.53 -2.43
CA SER A 449 -4.02 -45.43 -0.98
C SER A 449 -3.03 -44.60 -0.15
N GLU A 450 -2.09 -43.90 -0.78
CA GLU A 450 -1.16 -42.96 -0.18
C GLU A 450 -1.59 -41.52 -0.53
N LEU A 451 -1.64 -40.64 0.48
CA LEU A 451 -1.77 -39.21 0.26
C LEU A 451 -0.39 -38.64 -0.08
N LYS A 452 -0.27 -38.06 -1.26
CA LYS A 452 0.95 -37.43 -1.76
C LYS A 452 0.79 -35.93 -1.88
N VAL A 453 1.86 -35.22 -1.58
CA VAL A 453 1.95 -33.79 -1.85
C VAL A 453 2.50 -33.59 -3.25
N GLN A 454 1.80 -32.80 -4.05
CA GLN A 454 2.27 -32.38 -5.36
C GLN A 454 2.36 -30.86 -5.41
N LEU A 455 3.55 -30.37 -5.70
CA LEU A 455 3.83 -28.96 -5.94
C LEU A 455 4.13 -28.74 -7.43
N SER A 456 3.65 -27.63 -7.98
CA SER A 456 3.89 -27.24 -9.37
C SER A 456 5.33 -26.77 -9.60
N GLU A 457 5.76 -26.66 -10.87
CA GLU A 457 7.08 -26.14 -11.25
C GLU A 457 7.33 -24.71 -10.74
N LYS A 458 6.27 -23.90 -10.57
CA LYS A 458 6.37 -22.55 -10.00
C LYS A 458 6.62 -22.57 -8.49
N GLU A 459 6.11 -23.58 -7.80
CA GLU A 459 6.18 -23.71 -6.35
C GLU A 459 7.48 -24.38 -5.93
N PHE A 460 7.85 -25.43 -6.64
CA PHE A 460 9.09 -26.16 -6.41
C PHE A 460 9.80 -26.51 -7.73
N PRO A 461 10.64 -25.60 -8.24
CA PRO A 461 11.25 -25.75 -9.55
C PRO A 461 12.14 -26.99 -9.69
N HIS A 462 12.11 -27.60 -10.87
CA HIS A 462 12.91 -28.78 -11.22
C HIS A 462 14.42 -28.54 -11.03
N LEU A 463 14.89 -27.30 -11.20
CA LEU A 463 16.30 -26.95 -10.95
C LEU A 463 16.69 -27.12 -9.48
N VAL A 464 15.79 -26.74 -8.55
CA VAL A 464 16.03 -26.87 -7.11
C VAL A 464 15.87 -28.33 -6.68
N SER A 465 14.82 -29.01 -7.15
CA SER A 465 14.61 -30.44 -6.86
C SER A 465 15.78 -31.31 -7.34
N LYS A 466 16.35 -31.02 -8.53
CA LYS A 466 17.53 -31.71 -9.04
C LYS A 466 18.78 -31.45 -8.19
N LYS A 467 18.94 -30.24 -7.63
CA LYS A 467 20.06 -29.95 -6.71
C LYS A 467 19.91 -30.74 -5.41
N LEU A 468 18.70 -30.88 -4.88
CA LEU A 468 18.40 -31.70 -3.70
C LEU A 468 18.65 -33.19 -3.96
N ALA A 469 18.07 -33.74 -5.03
CA ALA A 469 18.20 -35.16 -5.39
C ALA A 469 19.65 -35.60 -5.64
N ASN A 470 20.51 -34.69 -6.13
CA ASN A 470 21.93 -34.96 -6.35
C ASN A 470 22.82 -34.54 -5.16
N SER A 471 22.24 -34.29 -3.99
CA SER A 471 22.93 -33.90 -2.75
C SER A 471 23.83 -32.65 -2.89
N LYS A 472 23.55 -31.78 -3.87
CA LYS A 472 24.25 -30.50 -4.04
C LYS A 472 23.76 -29.49 -3.00
N ILE A 473 22.48 -29.52 -2.67
CA ILE A 473 21.96 -28.84 -1.49
C ILE A 473 22.11 -29.79 -0.30
N ASN A 474 22.90 -29.38 0.68
CA ASN A 474 23.15 -30.16 1.90
C ASN A 474 22.98 -29.34 3.17
N LYS A 475 22.39 -28.14 3.07
CA LYS A 475 22.04 -27.28 4.20
C LYS A 475 20.77 -26.51 3.87
N ILE A 476 19.85 -26.43 4.83
CA ILE A 476 18.63 -25.61 4.72
C ILE A 476 18.65 -24.55 5.83
N TYR A 477 18.35 -23.31 5.45
CA TYR A 477 18.01 -22.24 6.39
C TYR A 477 16.55 -21.84 6.21
N VAL A 478 15.77 -21.87 7.28
CA VAL A 478 14.40 -21.35 7.29
C VAL A 478 14.44 -19.98 7.96
N ILE A 479 14.02 -18.94 7.24
CA ILE A 479 14.08 -17.56 7.72
C ILE A 479 12.73 -16.88 7.66
N GLY A 480 12.51 -15.97 8.60
CA GLY A 480 11.36 -15.08 8.66
C GLY A 480 11.60 -13.99 9.70
N GLN A 481 10.58 -13.19 9.97
CA GLN A 481 10.59 -12.23 11.09
C GLN A 481 9.32 -12.39 11.92
N GLY A 482 9.43 -12.17 13.24
CA GLY A 482 8.30 -12.27 14.16
C GLY A 482 7.57 -13.61 14.04
N THR A 483 6.24 -13.57 13.87
CA THR A 483 5.38 -14.76 13.73
C THR A 483 5.76 -15.68 12.57
N ALA A 484 6.30 -15.14 11.46
CA ALA A 484 6.75 -15.96 10.33
C ALA A 484 7.98 -16.82 10.69
N ALA A 485 8.87 -16.32 11.56
CA ALA A 485 9.98 -17.11 12.08
C ALA A 485 9.48 -18.25 12.99
N ILE A 486 8.41 -18.02 13.75
CA ILE A 486 7.76 -19.05 14.56
C ILE A 486 7.09 -20.12 13.68
N ALA A 487 6.43 -19.75 12.58
CA ALA A 487 5.94 -20.72 11.60
C ALA A 487 7.10 -21.55 11.00
N GLY A 488 8.24 -20.90 10.74
CA GLY A 488 9.45 -21.55 10.27
C GLY A 488 10.03 -22.62 11.21
N GLN A 489 9.83 -22.49 12.53
CA GLN A 489 10.24 -23.51 13.51
C GLN A 489 9.52 -24.84 13.28
N ALA A 490 8.23 -24.81 12.96
CA ALA A 490 7.46 -26.03 12.69
C ALA A 490 8.00 -26.75 11.45
N LEU A 491 8.28 -26.00 10.39
CA LEU A 491 8.90 -26.50 9.16
C LEU A 491 10.30 -27.10 9.43
N SER A 492 11.18 -26.34 10.10
CA SER A 492 12.54 -26.75 10.44
C SER A 492 12.57 -28.04 11.27
N ARG A 493 11.68 -28.14 12.26
CA ARG A 493 11.54 -29.35 13.08
C ARG A 493 11.16 -30.56 12.25
N TYR A 494 10.13 -30.43 11.39
CA TYR A 494 9.68 -31.52 10.55
C TYR A 494 10.79 -31.99 9.58
N LEU A 495 11.49 -31.05 8.94
CA LEU A 495 12.61 -31.38 8.04
C LEU A 495 13.74 -32.13 8.75
N ASN A 496 14.09 -31.76 9.99
CA ASN A 496 15.11 -32.47 10.76
C ASN A 496 14.64 -33.85 11.27
N GLU A 497 13.32 -34.06 11.42
CA GLU A 497 12.75 -35.36 11.78
C GLU A 497 12.67 -36.31 10.57
N GLU A 498 12.47 -35.77 9.37
CA GLU A 498 12.18 -36.55 8.16
C GLU A 498 13.33 -36.56 7.14
N THR A 499 14.41 -35.80 7.34
CA THR A 499 15.57 -35.78 6.42
C THR A 499 16.89 -35.70 7.17
N ASP A 500 17.97 -36.20 6.55
CA ASP A 500 19.34 -36.04 7.06
C ASP A 500 19.96 -34.67 6.69
N ILE A 501 19.22 -33.77 6.04
CA ILE A 501 19.72 -32.46 5.62
C ILE A 501 19.64 -31.51 6.81
N PRO A 502 20.78 -31.02 7.35
CA PRO A 502 20.75 -30.15 8.52
C PRO A 502 19.94 -28.88 8.26
N THR A 503 18.87 -28.69 9.01
CA THR A 503 17.98 -27.53 8.87
C THR A 503 18.07 -26.64 10.11
N GLU A 504 18.30 -25.34 9.90
CA GLU A 504 18.31 -24.33 10.97
C GLU A 504 17.25 -23.27 10.69
N ASP A 505 16.41 -22.98 11.68
CA ASP A 505 15.52 -21.82 11.69
C ASP A 505 16.15 -20.66 12.47
N LEU A 506 16.03 -19.45 11.93
CA LEU A 506 16.48 -18.24 12.59
C LEU A 506 15.81 -17.00 12.00
N PRO A 507 15.73 -15.89 12.77
CA PRO A 507 15.33 -14.61 12.20
C PRO A 507 16.22 -14.23 11.00
N ALA A 508 15.65 -13.59 9.98
CA ALA A 508 16.39 -13.24 8.77
C ALA A 508 17.61 -12.34 9.06
N THR A 509 17.50 -11.46 10.04
CA THR A 509 18.59 -10.61 10.53
C THR A 509 19.76 -11.43 11.07
N GLU A 510 19.50 -12.50 11.81
CA GLU A 510 20.54 -13.38 12.37
C GLU A 510 21.31 -14.13 11.28
N LEU A 511 20.63 -14.53 10.19
CA LEU A 511 21.31 -15.14 9.04
C LEU A 511 22.27 -14.13 8.43
N SER A 512 21.78 -12.94 8.13
CA SER A 512 22.58 -11.89 7.50
C SER A 512 23.72 -11.36 8.36
N GLY A 513 23.53 -11.28 9.68
CA GLY A 513 24.52 -10.78 10.61
C GLY A 513 25.64 -11.79 10.90
N PHE A 514 25.31 -13.08 10.97
CA PHE A 514 26.19 -14.06 11.64
C PHE A 514 26.36 -15.42 10.96
N ARG A 515 25.60 -15.75 9.91
CA ARG A 515 25.61 -17.11 9.32
C ARG A 515 25.86 -17.16 7.82
N LEU A 516 25.83 -16.02 7.12
CA LEU A 516 26.22 -15.96 5.70
C LEU A 516 27.67 -16.44 5.51
N LYS A 517 27.87 -17.34 4.53
CA LYS A 517 29.18 -17.82 4.09
C LYS A 517 29.51 -17.24 2.73
N VAL A 518 30.79 -17.15 2.36
CA VAL A 518 31.22 -16.62 1.05
C VAL A 518 30.58 -17.37 -0.11
N ASP A 519 30.51 -18.71 -0.01
CA ASP A 519 29.80 -19.58 -0.96
C ASP A 519 28.62 -20.23 -0.24
N MET A 520 27.44 -20.07 -0.83
CA MET A 520 26.17 -20.65 -0.37
C MET A 520 25.50 -21.48 -1.49
N SER A 521 26.24 -21.86 -2.52
CA SER A 521 25.72 -22.68 -3.64
C SER A 521 25.14 -24.04 -3.22
N ASN A 522 25.53 -24.53 -2.05
CA ASN A 522 25.03 -25.74 -1.41
C ASN A 522 23.86 -25.52 -0.43
N VAL A 523 23.34 -24.30 -0.36
CA VAL A 523 22.30 -23.90 0.60
C VAL A 523 20.97 -23.68 -0.10
N LEU A 524 19.91 -24.18 0.52
CA LEU A 524 18.53 -23.75 0.26
C LEU A 524 18.08 -22.82 1.39
N VAL A 525 17.64 -21.62 1.03
CA VAL A 525 16.97 -20.69 1.95
C VAL A 525 15.46 -20.80 1.71
N ILE A 526 14.70 -21.09 2.77
CA ILE A 526 13.24 -21.03 2.76
C ILE A 526 12.84 -19.74 3.47
N ALA A 527 12.35 -18.75 2.72
CA ALA A 527 11.99 -17.44 3.24
C ALA A 527 10.48 -17.32 3.45
N ILE A 528 10.05 -17.04 4.67
CA ILE A 528 8.63 -16.92 5.04
C ILE A 528 8.31 -15.46 5.35
N SER A 529 7.32 -14.90 4.65
CA SER A 529 6.83 -13.53 4.92
C SER A 529 5.38 -13.39 4.46
N GLN A 530 4.50 -12.84 5.31
CA GLN A 530 3.11 -12.59 4.92
C GLN A 530 3.03 -11.57 3.78
N SER A 531 3.67 -10.40 3.94
CA SER A 531 3.60 -9.31 2.97
C SER A 531 4.52 -9.52 1.76
N GLY A 532 5.57 -10.32 1.92
CA GLY A 532 6.66 -10.44 0.94
C GLY A 532 7.49 -9.17 0.74
N THR A 533 7.23 -8.11 1.53
CA THR A 533 7.91 -6.81 1.48
C THR A 533 8.75 -6.52 2.73
N THR A 534 8.81 -7.45 3.70
CA THR A 534 9.60 -7.28 4.93
C THR A 534 11.07 -7.00 4.57
N THR A 535 11.54 -5.79 4.89
CA THR A 535 12.86 -5.27 4.45
C THR A 535 14.01 -6.19 4.85
N ASP A 536 14.05 -6.60 6.13
CA ASP A 536 15.12 -7.47 6.63
C ASP A 536 15.14 -8.84 5.93
N THR A 537 13.96 -9.45 5.72
CA THR A 537 13.87 -10.74 5.02
C THR A 537 14.32 -10.60 3.57
N ASN A 538 13.86 -9.57 2.87
CA ASN A 538 14.23 -9.29 1.49
C ASN A 538 15.74 -9.07 1.35
N ARG A 539 16.33 -8.22 2.20
CA ARG A 539 17.77 -7.93 2.19
C ARG A 539 18.61 -9.17 2.48
N THR A 540 18.20 -10.00 3.43
CA THR A 540 18.88 -11.27 3.71
C THR A 540 18.83 -12.21 2.51
N VAL A 541 17.70 -12.29 1.81
CA VAL A 541 17.55 -13.09 0.60
C VAL A 541 18.46 -12.58 -0.51
N ASP A 542 18.52 -11.27 -0.76
CA ASP A 542 19.42 -10.70 -1.77
C ASP A 542 20.89 -11.05 -1.46
N LEU A 543 21.30 -10.91 -0.20
CA LEU A 543 22.64 -11.26 0.25
C LEU A 543 22.94 -12.76 0.09
N ALA A 544 21.98 -13.65 0.38
CA ALA A 544 22.18 -15.09 0.24
C ALA A 544 22.26 -15.51 -1.25
N ARG A 545 21.38 -14.95 -2.10
CA ARG A 545 21.36 -15.20 -3.55
C ARG A 545 22.62 -14.71 -4.24
N ALA A 546 23.11 -13.54 -3.86
CA ALA A 546 24.39 -13.01 -4.35
C ALA A 546 25.58 -13.95 -4.06
N ARG A 547 25.44 -14.86 -3.09
CA ARG A 547 26.43 -15.89 -2.73
C ARG A 547 26.08 -17.29 -3.25
N GLY A 548 25.08 -17.41 -4.12
CA GLY A 548 24.72 -18.64 -4.84
C GLY A 548 23.63 -19.50 -4.19
N ALA A 549 23.04 -19.08 -3.07
CA ALA A 549 21.96 -19.83 -2.43
C ALA A 549 20.74 -19.97 -3.36
N SER A 550 20.07 -21.12 -3.29
CA SER A 550 18.74 -21.29 -3.90
C SER A 550 17.67 -20.85 -2.88
N VAL A 551 16.55 -20.30 -3.35
CA VAL A 551 15.52 -19.68 -2.53
C VAL A 551 14.13 -20.18 -2.94
N ILE A 552 13.40 -20.70 -1.95
CA ILE A 552 11.96 -20.91 -2.05
C ILE A 552 11.29 -19.98 -1.04
N SER A 553 10.21 -19.32 -1.44
CA SER A 553 9.48 -18.41 -0.54
C SER A 553 8.07 -18.90 -0.26
N ILE A 554 7.63 -18.72 0.98
CA ILE A 554 6.24 -18.90 1.41
C ILE A 554 5.68 -17.50 1.69
N VAL A 555 4.79 -17.03 0.82
CA VAL A 555 4.25 -15.67 0.89
C VAL A 555 2.75 -15.65 0.67
N ASN A 556 2.07 -14.62 1.15
CA ASN A 556 0.64 -14.45 0.92
C ASN A 556 0.33 -13.46 -0.20
N ARG A 557 1.20 -12.47 -0.43
CA ARG A 557 0.98 -11.44 -1.44
C ARG A 557 1.63 -11.82 -2.77
N ARG A 558 0.80 -11.99 -3.81
CA ARG A 558 1.25 -12.12 -5.21
C ARG A 558 2.02 -10.88 -5.66
N ASN A 559 2.99 -11.08 -6.55
CA ASN A 559 3.87 -10.04 -7.10
C ASN A 559 4.68 -9.23 -6.05
N SER A 560 4.82 -9.73 -4.81
CA SER A 560 5.67 -9.12 -3.80
C SER A 560 7.16 -9.26 -4.13
N ASP A 561 8.00 -8.39 -3.54
CA ASP A 561 9.46 -8.39 -3.77
C ASP A 561 10.08 -9.76 -3.55
N LEU A 562 9.70 -10.41 -2.45
CA LEU A 562 10.22 -11.72 -2.11
C LEU A 562 9.76 -12.80 -3.11
N ALA A 563 8.54 -12.69 -3.66
CA ALA A 563 8.06 -13.59 -4.70
C ALA A 563 8.85 -13.45 -6.01
N GLN A 564 9.22 -12.21 -6.39
CA GLN A 564 10.01 -11.95 -7.59
C GLN A 564 11.48 -12.41 -7.44
N LYS A 565 12.01 -12.41 -6.21
CA LYS A 565 13.38 -12.81 -5.90
C LYS A 565 13.58 -14.32 -5.77
N ALA A 566 12.54 -15.08 -5.45
CA ALA A 566 12.66 -16.51 -5.22
C ALA A 566 12.65 -17.33 -6.52
N GLU A 567 13.33 -18.48 -6.54
CA GLU A 567 13.19 -19.41 -7.67
C GLU A 567 11.87 -20.18 -7.60
N GLY A 568 11.39 -20.52 -6.39
CA GLY A 568 10.08 -21.15 -6.16
C GLY A 568 9.23 -20.35 -5.18
N VAL A 569 7.91 -20.30 -5.41
CA VAL A 569 6.98 -19.54 -4.56
C VAL A 569 5.76 -20.37 -4.22
N ILE A 570 5.51 -20.58 -2.93
CA ILE A 570 4.28 -21.17 -2.42
C ILE A 570 3.42 -20.04 -1.85
N TYR A 571 2.26 -19.85 -2.47
CA TYR A 571 1.27 -18.90 -1.96
C TYR A 571 0.44 -19.55 -0.86
N THR A 572 0.27 -18.84 0.26
CA THR A 572 -0.74 -19.19 1.26
C THR A 572 -2.14 -18.80 0.77
N SER A 573 -3.15 -19.56 1.19
CA SER A 573 -4.55 -19.38 0.78
C SER A 573 -4.69 -19.33 -0.75
N ASP A 574 -5.17 -18.24 -1.32
CA ASP A 574 -5.28 -17.99 -2.77
C ASP A 574 -4.31 -16.89 -3.26
N GLY A 575 -3.41 -16.41 -2.40
CA GLY A 575 -2.50 -15.30 -2.70
C GLY A 575 -3.15 -13.91 -2.71
N ARG A 576 -4.46 -13.82 -2.41
CA ARG A 576 -5.23 -12.57 -2.30
C ARG A 576 -5.84 -12.38 -0.90
N ASP A 577 -5.81 -13.40 -0.06
CA ASP A 577 -6.34 -13.42 1.31
C ASP A 577 -5.49 -12.60 2.31
N ILE A 578 -5.38 -11.29 2.09
CA ILE A 578 -4.51 -10.40 2.86
C ILE A 578 -4.91 -10.33 4.34
N GLU A 579 -3.89 -10.29 5.18
CA GLU A 579 -4.00 -10.06 6.62
C GLU A 579 -3.70 -8.59 6.88
N MET A 580 -4.71 -7.86 7.38
CA MET A 580 -4.67 -6.44 7.70
C MET A 580 -4.42 -6.23 9.20
N SER A 581 -4.74 -7.20 10.06
CA SER A 581 -4.38 -7.13 11.47
C SER A 581 -2.87 -7.04 11.66
N VAL A 582 -2.43 -6.22 12.61
CA VAL A 582 -1.03 -6.17 13.04
C VAL A 582 -0.59 -7.50 13.66
N ALA A 583 -1.45 -8.12 14.46
CA ALA A 583 -1.15 -9.41 15.06
C ALA A 583 -1.54 -10.51 14.06
N SER A 584 -0.58 -11.35 13.69
CA SER A 584 -0.78 -12.38 12.68
C SER A 584 -1.58 -13.57 13.20
N THR A 585 -2.54 -14.04 12.39
CA THR A 585 -3.49 -15.11 12.74
C THR A 585 -3.66 -16.11 11.58
N LYS A 586 -4.53 -15.84 10.60
CA LYS A 586 -4.75 -16.70 9.43
C LYS A 586 -3.48 -16.93 8.62
N ALA A 587 -2.60 -15.93 8.53
CA ALA A 587 -1.33 -16.07 7.83
C ALA A 587 -0.41 -17.07 8.53
N PHE A 588 -0.32 -17.05 9.87
CA PHE A 588 0.48 -18.01 10.64
C PHE A 588 0.05 -19.47 10.37
N TYR A 589 -1.24 -19.77 10.52
CA TYR A 589 -1.74 -21.13 10.29
C TYR A 589 -1.51 -21.59 8.84
N SER A 590 -1.74 -20.70 7.88
CA SER A 590 -1.51 -20.98 6.46
C SER A 590 -0.03 -21.17 6.15
N GLN A 591 0.88 -20.40 6.76
CA GLN A 591 2.32 -20.58 6.64
C GLN A 591 2.78 -21.93 7.19
N VAL A 592 2.21 -22.38 8.30
CA VAL A 592 2.49 -23.72 8.84
C VAL A 592 2.02 -24.80 7.86
N ALA A 593 0.81 -24.68 7.31
CA ALA A 593 0.29 -25.62 6.29
C ALA A 593 1.20 -25.69 5.05
N ALA A 594 1.53 -24.54 4.48
CA ALA A 594 2.44 -24.42 3.34
C ALA A 594 3.84 -24.98 3.66
N GLY A 595 4.32 -24.74 4.88
CA GLY A 595 5.54 -25.31 5.42
C GLY A 595 5.52 -26.83 5.37
N PHE A 596 4.50 -27.49 5.94
CA PHE A 596 4.38 -28.95 5.90
C PHE A 596 4.34 -29.50 4.48
N LEU A 597 3.60 -28.86 3.56
CA LEU A 597 3.55 -29.27 2.15
C LEU A 597 4.95 -29.22 1.50
N LEU A 598 5.69 -28.13 1.72
CA LEU A 598 7.06 -27.99 1.22
C LEU A 598 8.00 -29.02 1.86
N ALA A 599 7.87 -29.23 3.17
CA ALA A 599 8.72 -30.15 3.92
C ALA A 599 8.56 -31.59 3.43
N ILE A 600 7.32 -32.02 3.21
CA ILE A 600 6.99 -33.33 2.64
C ILE A 600 7.61 -33.47 1.24
N ALA A 601 7.43 -32.48 0.37
CA ALA A 601 7.99 -32.53 -0.97
C ALA A 601 9.54 -32.59 -0.96
N ILE A 602 10.19 -31.86 -0.06
CA ILE A 602 11.65 -31.94 0.13
C ILE A 602 12.06 -33.34 0.62
N ALA A 603 11.35 -33.90 1.60
CA ALA A 603 11.67 -35.22 2.15
C ALA A 603 11.51 -36.33 1.11
N ASP A 604 10.44 -36.29 0.30
CA ASP A 604 10.19 -37.27 -0.75
C ASP A 604 11.29 -37.25 -1.83
N ILE A 605 11.84 -36.07 -2.15
CA ILE A 605 12.97 -35.92 -3.07
C ILE A 605 14.29 -36.38 -2.44
N ALA A 606 14.51 -36.04 -1.16
CA ALA A 606 15.75 -36.34 -0.46
C ALA A 606 15.90 -37.84 -0.16
N ASN A 607 14.81 -38.51 0.24
CA ASN A 607 14.84 -39.90 0.70
C ASN A 607 14.35 -40.90 -0.37
N GLY A 608 13.62 -40.42 -1.38
CA GLY A 608 12.84 -41.27 -2.27
C GLY A 608 11.49 -41.71 -1.66
N PRO A 609 10.72 -42.55 -2.36
CA PRO A 609 9.39 -42.96 -1.90
C PRO A 609 9.47 -43.75 -0.59
N LEU A 610 8.51 -43.49 0.32
CA LEU A 610 8.35 -44.24 1.56
C LEU A 610 8.16 -45.73 1.25
N LYS A 611 8.85 -46.59 2.01
CA LYS A 611 8.83 -48.05 1.81
C LYS A 611 8.12 -48.79 2.92
N GLU A 612 8.15 -48.27 4.15
CA GLU A 612 7.59 -48.93 5.32
C GLU A 612 6.10 -48.58 5.50
N PRO A 613 5.20 -49.57 5.58
CA PRO A 613 3.76 -49.32 5.74
C PRO A 613 3.39 -48.47 6.97
N SER A 614 4.18 -48.55 8.05
CA SER A 614 3.97 -47.72 9.25
C SER A 614 4.28 -46.24 9.00
N GLU A 615 5.27 -45.93 8.18
CA GLU A 615 5.62 -44.56 7.80
C GLU A 615 4.56 -43.97 6.87
N ILE A 616 4.10 -44.77 5.90
CA ILE A 616 2.99 -44.41 5.00
C ILE A 616 1.72 -44.14 5.82
N ALA A 617 1.39 -45.00 6.78
CA ALA A 617 0.22 -44.79 7.64
C ALA A 617 0.35 -43.54 8.52
N LYS A 618 1.55 -43.27 9.08
CA LYS A 618 1.82 -42.05 9.85
C LYS A 618 1.67 -40.81 8.96
N ARG A 619 2.18 -40.84 7.73
CA ARG A 619 2.08 -39.74 6.75
C ARG A 619 0.63 -39.51 6.33
N ASN A 620 -0.12 -40.57 6.04
CA ASN A 620 -1.55 -40.48 5.71
C ASN A 620 -2.37 -39.88 6.86
N ASN A 621 -2.10 -40.29 8.10
CA ASN A 621 -2.78 -39.74 9.28
C ASN A 621 -2.47 -38.25 9.45
N LEU A 622 -1.23 -37.82 9.21
CA LEU A 622 -0.85 -36.40 9.24
C LEU A 622 -1.57 -35.59 8.15
N LEU A 623 -1.65 -36.12 6.93
CA LEU A 623 -2.26 -35.43 5.79
C LEU A 623 -3.79 -35.46 5.80
N SER A 624 -4.39 -36.38 6.55
CA SER A 624 -5.86 -36.49 6.70
C SER A 624 -6.41 -35.69 7.89
N ALA A 625 -5.56 -35.37 8.86
CA ALA A 625 -5.90 -34.57 10.05
C ALA A 625 -5.83 -33.08 9.73
#